data_AF-A0A965N7L1-F1
#
_entry.id   AF-A0A965N7L1-F1
#
_cell.length_a   1.000
_cell.length_b   1.000
_cell.length_c   1.000
_cell.angle_alpha   90.00
_cell.angle_beta   90.00
_cell.angle_gamma   90.00
#
_symmetry.space_group_name_H-M   'P 1'
#
loop_
_entity.id
_entity.type
_entity.pdbx_description
1 polymer ?
#
loop_
_entity_poly.entity_id
_entity_poly.type
_entity_poly.pdbx_seq_one_letter_code
_entity_poly.pdbx_strand_id
1 'polypeptide(L)'
;MCNLYRLDAPAHQIADIFDAQAGGDPWAGGYVAPGRPAPVIVRQDRGRVIVPRMWGVPPPPKGDHPITNIRNLASPFWIGTLRH
;
A
#
# COMPACT_ATOMS: atom_id res chain seq x y z
N MET A 1 7.54 -10.56 -10.86
CA MET A 1 7.37 -9.38 -9.97
C MET A 1 6.36 -8.46 -10.61
N CYS A 2 5.46 -7.86 -9.84
CA CYS A 2 4.39 -6.99 -10.34
C CYS A 2 4.74 -5.53 -10.06
N ASN A 3 4.70 -4.69 -11.08
CA ASN A 3 4.97 -3.25 -10.99
C ASN A 3 3.86 -2.41 -11.66
N LEU A 4 2.74 -3.04 -12.01
CA LEU A 4 1.52 -2.40 -12.49
C LEU A 4 0.36 -3.37 -12.27
N TYR A 5 -0.70 -2.93 -11.60
CA TYR A 5 -1.92 -3.71 -11.49
C TYR A 5 -3.15 -2.81 -11.60
N ARG A 6 -4.30 -3.42 -11.90
CA ARG A 6 -5.59 -2.75 -11.92
C ARG A 6 -6.35 -3.08 -10.64
N LEU A 7 -6.83 -2.07 -9.95
CA LEU A 7 -7.76 -2.18 -8.84
C LEU A 7 -9.04 -1.45 -9.25
N ASP A 8 -9.97 -2.21 -9.82
CA ASP A 8 -11.22 -1.70 -10.37
C ASP A 8 -12.34 -1.78 -9.32
N ALA A 9 -12.08 -1.15 -8.18
CA ALA A 9 -13.01 -1.03 -7.07
C ALA A 9 -12.79 0.33 -6.40
N PRO A 10 -13.83 1.16 -6.24
CA PRO A 10 -13.74 2.40 -5.47
C PRO A 10 -13.59 2.11 -3.97
N ALA A 11 -13.06 3.08 -3.22
CA ALA A 11 -12.72 2.92 -1.80
C ALA A 11 -13.90 2.41 -0.94
N HIS A 12 -15.13 2.86 -1.21
CA HIS A 12 -16.30 2.40 -0.43
C HIS A 12 -16.58 0.90 -0.59
N GLN A 13 -16.44 0.34 -1.80
CA GLN A 13 -16.64 -1.10 -2.02
C GLN A 13 -15.54 -1.93 -1.35
N ILE A 14 -14.30 -1.44 -1.38
CA ILE A 14 -13.19 -2.06 -0.65
C ILE A 14 -13.50 -2.03 0.85
N ALA A 15 -13.96 -0.90 1.38
CA ALA A 15 -14.32 -0.73 2.78
C ALA A 15 -15.42 -1.71 3.22
N ASP A 16 -16.47 -1.87 2.42
CA ASP A 16 -17.57 -2.78 2.69
C ASP A 16 -17.11 -4.25 2.77
N ILE A 17 -16.27 -4.68 1.81
CA ILE A 17 -15.76 -6.06 1.75
C ILE A 17 -14.89 -6.39 2.96
N PHE A 18 -14.04 -5.46 3.37
CA PHE A 18 -13.04 -5.69 4.41
C PHE A 18 -13.50 -5.25 5.80
N ASP A 19 -14.74 -4.75 5.95
CA ASP A 19 -15.22 -4.14 7.19
C ASP A 19 -14.20 -3.11 7.70
N ALA A 20 -13.99 -2.10 6.86
CA ALA A 20 -13.09 -0.98 7.09
C ALA A 20 -13.84 0.33 6.85
N GLN A 21 -13.35 1.41 7.45
CA GLN A 21 -13.85 2.75 7.18
C GLN A 21 -13.18 3.28 5.91
N ALA A 22 -13.96 3.65 4.89
CA ALA A 22 -13.42 4.27 3.67
C ALA A 22 -12.71 5.62 3.96
N GLY A 23 -13.12 6.30 5.02
CA GLY A 23 -12.59 7.62 5.38
C GLY A 23 -12.83 8.63 4.26
N GLY A 24 -11.81 9.43 3.95
CA GLY A 24 -11.79 10.38 2.83
C GLY A 24 -10.87 9.95 1.68
N ASP A 25 -10.62 8.65 1.52
CA ASP A 25 -9.75 8.16 0.44
C ASP A 25 -10.39 8.45 -0.95
N PRO A 26 -9.70 9.15 -1.86
CA PRO A 26 -10.26 9.56 -3.15
C PRO A 26 -10.23 8.45 -4.22
N TRP A 27 -9.82 7.22 -3.89
CA TRP A 27 -9.67 6.16 -4.87
C TRP A 27 -11.01 5.76 -5.51
N ALA A 28 -11.13 6.04 -6.81
CA ALA A 28 -12.30 5.72 -7.61
C ALA A 28 -12.15 4.42 -8.43
N GLY A 29 -10.98 3.78 -8.40
CA GLY A 29 -10.61 2.68 -9.28
C GLY A 29 -9.57 3.09 -10.34
N GLY A 30 -8.84 2.12 -10.88
CA GLY A 30 -7.88 2.33 -11.97
C GLY A 30 -6.58 1.56 -11.81
N TYR A 31 -5.50 2.11 -12.36
CA TYR A 31 -4.17 1.51 -12.30
C TYR A 31 -3.37 2.01 -11.10
N VAL A 32 -2.75 1.06 -10.41
CA VAL A 32 -1.76 1.34 -9.38
C VAL A 32 -0.36 1.14 -9.98
N ALA A 33 0.48 2.17 -9.85
CA ALA A 33 1.82 2.22 -10.43
C ALA A 33 2.85 2.73 -9.39
N PRO A 34 4.15 2.45 -9.58
CA PRO A 34 5.19 2.88 -8.66
C PRO A 34 5.20 4.40 -8.51
N GLY A 35 5.33 4.90 -7.28
CA GLY A 35 5.32 6.34 -7.00
C GLY A 35 3.96 7.01 -7.26
N ARG A 36 2.85 6.25 -7.28
CA ARG A 36 1.48 6.78 -7.26
C ARG A 36 0.75 6.35 -5.98
N PRO A 37 -0.24 7.13 -5.51
CA PRO A 37 -1.07 6.71 -4.39
C PRO A 37 -1.96 5.53 -4.78
N ALA A 38 -2.20 4.64 -3.83
CA ALA A 38 -3.15 3.55 -3.90
C ALA A 38 -3.81 3.35 -2.53
N PRO A 39 -5.05 2.84 -2.48
CA PRO A 39 -5.74 2.60 -1.23
C PRO A 39 -5.08 1.44 -0.48
N VAL A 40 -4.75 1.66 0.78
CA VAL A 40 -4.22 0.63 1.68
C VAL A 40 -5.05 0.59 2.94
N ILE A 41 -5.48 -0.61 3.33
CA ILE A 41 -6.15 -0.82 4.62
C ILE A 41 -5.09 -0.92 5.71
N VAL A 42 -5.21 -0.08 6.73
CA VAL A 42 -4.37 -0.12 7.93
C VAL A 42 -5.23 -0.36 9.17
N ARG A 43 -4.62 -0.96 10.20
CA ARG A 43 -5.25 -1.07 11.52
C ARG A 43 -5.05 0.23 12.29
N GLN A 44 -6.10 0.68 12.97
CA GLN A 44 -6.10 1.74 13.97
C GLN A 44 -6.82 1.25 15.24
N ASP A 45 -6.74 2.01 16.33
CA ASP A 45 -7.28 1.64 17.64
C ASP A 45 -8.78 1.27 17.60
N ARG A 46 -9.54 1.88 16.69
CA ARG A 46 -11.00 1.69 16.55
C ARG A 46 -11.43 0.82 15.37
N GLY A 47 -10.50 0.15 14.69
CA GLY A 47 -10.81 -0.75 13.59
C GLY A 47 -9.86 -0.65 12.39
N ARG A 48 -10.39 -0.88 11.19
CA ARG A 48 -9.66 -0.77 9.93
C ARG A 48 -10.07 0.50 9.20
N VAL A 49 -9.11 1.16 8.57
CA VAL A 49 -9.37 2.35 7.76
C VAL A 49 -8.59 2.27 6.45
N ILE A 50 -9.20 2.73 5.37
CA ILE A 50 -8.53 2.91 4.08
C ILE A 50 -7.79 4.24 4.11
N VAL A 51 -6.51 4.22 3.77
CA VAL A 51 -5.68 5.41 3.62
C VAL A 51 -4.91 5.37 2.30
N PRO A 52 -4.71 6.52 1.64
CA PRO A 52 -3.90 6.57 0.45
C PRO A 52 -2.42 6.43 0.83
N ARG A 53 -1.73 5.47 0.22
CA ARG A 53 -0.28 5.27 0.38
C ARG A 53 0.42 5.28 -0.96
N MET A 54 1.61 5.86 -1.01
CA MET A 54 2.46 5.79 -2.18
C MET A 54 2.98 4.36 -2.35
N TRP A 55 2.78 3.76 -3.53
CA TRP A 55 3.36 2.45 -3.79
C TRP A 55 4.85 2.57 -4.12
N GLY A 56 5.67 2.33 -3.11
CA GLY A 56 7.12 2.34 -3.24
C GLY A 56 7.78 2.79 -1.95
N VAL A 57 8.65 1.96 -1.39
CA VAL A 57 9.49 2.33 -0.25
C VAL A 57 10.77 2.97 -0.77
N PRO A 58 11.24 4.08 -0.19
CA PRO A 58 12.53 4.66 -0.55
C PRO A 58 13.64 3.60 -0.48
N PRO A 59 14.53 3.52 -1.48
CA PRO A 59 15.60 2.55 -1.46
C PRO A 59 16.62 2.88 -0.36
N PRO A 60 17.43 1.89 0.08
CA PRO A 60 18.63 2.17 0.87
C PRO A 60 19.59 3.09 0.08
N PRO A 61 20.59 3.73 0.72
CA PRO A 61 21.40 4.81 0.13
C PRO A 61 22.09 4.54 -1.23
N LYS A 62 22.20 3.27 -1.65
CA LYS A 62 22.81 2.86 -2.93
C LYS A 62 21.80 2.40 -3.99
N GLY A 63 20.50 2.53 -3.75
CA GLY A 63 19.47 2.15 -4.71
C GLY A 63 18.82 3.36 -5.37
N ASP A 64 18.44 3.21 -6.63
CA ASP A 64 17.98 4.33 -7.46
C ASP A 64 16.45 4.35 -7.69
N HIS A 65 15.75 3.26 -7.36
CA HIS A 65 14.32 3.11 -7.63
C HIS A 65 13.52 2.75 -6.37
N PRO A 66 12.27 3.26 -6.23
CA PRO A 66 11.38 2.84 -5.16
C PRO A 66 11.15 1.33 -5.17
N ILE A 67 11.20 0.71 -3.99
CA ILE A 67 11.02 -0.73 -3.86
C ILE A 67 9.53 -1.03 -3.75
N THR A 68 9.01 -1.76 -4.72
CA THR A 68 7.57 -2.10 -4.85
C THR A 68 7.24 -3.53 -4.46
N ASN A 69 8.26 -4.41 -4.38
CA ASN A 69 8.13 -5.82 -4.08
C ASN A 69 9.24 -6.26 -3.10
N ILE A 70 8.88 -7.04 -2.08
CA ILE A 70 9.85 -7.64 -1.15
C ILE A 70 9.98 -9.13 -1.46
N ARG A 71 11.18 -9.60 -1.80
CA ARG A 71 11.47 -11.03 -2.00
C ARG A 71 12.29 -11.66 -0.87
N ASN A 72 13.12 -10.86 -0.21
CA ASN A 72 14.02 -11.32 0.84
C ASN A 72 13.58 -10.73 2.17
N LEU A 73 12.73 -11.48 2.90
CA LEU A 73 12.22 -11.09 4.21
C LEU A 73 13.31 -11.11 5.31
N ALA A 74 14.43 -11.80 5.08
CA ALA A 74 15.57 -11.82 5.99
C ALA A 74 16.55 -10.64 5.80
N SER A 75 16.27 -9.73 4.85
CA SER A 75 17.11 -8.54 4.64
C SER A 75 17.10 -7.64 5.88
N PRO A 76 18.27 -7.23 6.41
CA PRO A 76 18.35 -6.29 7.54
C PRO A 76 17.60 -4.98 7.29
N PHE A 77 17.49 -4.55 6.03
CA PHE A 77 16.72 -3.38 5.62
C PHE A 77 15.23 -3.48 5.98
N TRP A 78 14.64 -4.68 5.89
CA TRP A 78 13.20 -4.89 6.11
C TRP A 78 12.83 -5.32 7.51
N ILE A 79 13.74 -5.98 8.23
CA ILE A 79 13.44 -6.58 9.55
C ILE A 79 12.88 -5.54 10.53
N GLY A 80 13.39 -4.31 10.54
CA GLY A 80 12.86 -3.24 11.39
C GLY A 80 11.46 -2.78 10.98
N THR A 81 11.23 -2.59 9.68
CA THR A 81 9.96 -2.08 9.14
C THR A 81 8.83 -3.10 9.17
N LEU A 82 9.12 -4.40 9.10
CA LEU A 82 8.11 -5.47 9.03
C LEU A 82 7.68 -6.02 10.40
N ARG A 83 8.32 -5.62 11.50
CA ARG A 83 8.02 -6.11 12.85
C ARG A 83 6.98 -5.27 13.61
N HIS A 84 6.47 -4.21 12.99
CA HIS A 84 5.49 -3.28 13.53
C HIS A 84 4.27 -3.21 12.59
#